data_AF-A0A7K9J3I3-F1
#
_entry.id   AF-A0A7K9J3I3-F1
#
_cell.length_a   1.000
_cell.length_b   1.000
_cell.length_c   1.000
_cell.angle_alpha   90.00
_cell.angle_beta   90.00
_cell.angle_gamma   90.00
#
_symmetry.space_group_name_H-M   'P 1'
#
loop_
_entity.id
_entity.type
_entity.pdbx_description
1 polymer ?
#
loop_
_entity_poly.entity_id
_entity_poly.type
_entity_poly.pdbx_seq_one_letter_code
_entity_poly.pdbx_strand_id
1 'polypeptide(L)'
;GGKPSAPRAAKRQRSASPELMRCKRRLNFSGFGYSLPQQQPAAVARRNERERNRVKLVNLGFATLREHVPNGAANKKMSKVETLRSAVEYIRALQQLLDEHDA
;
A
#
# COMPACT_ATOMS: atom_id res chain seq x y z
N GLY A 1 63.15 14.77 32.96
CA GLY A 1 61.88 14.15 33.41
C GLY A 1 60.72 14.97 32.88
N GLY A 2 59.59 14.32 32.57
CA GLY A 2 58.29 14.98 32.35
C GLY A 2 57.82 15.13 30.90
N LYS A 3 56.95 14.21 30.45
CA LYS A 3 56.04 14.31 29.29
C LYS A 3 54.90 15.35 29.59
N PRO A 4 53.80 15.52 28.81
CA PRO A 4 53.47 15.10 27.43
C PRO A 4 52.75 16.16 26.56
N SER A 5 52.72 15.83 25.26
CA SER A 5 51.70 16.08 24.24
C SER A 5 50.25 16.30 24.70
N ALA A 6 49.58 17.30 24.13
CA ALA A 6 48.12 17.45 24.15
C ALA A 6 47.44 16.43 23.21
N PRO A 7 46.39 15.70 23.65
CA PRO A 7 45.67 14.78 22.80
C PRO A 7 44.53 15.47 22.05
N ARG A 8 44.42 15.09 20.78
CA ARG A 8 43.36 15.46 19.85
C ARG A 8 42.02 14.83 20.27
N ALA A 9 40.96 15.59 20.04
CA ALA A 9 39.61 15.36 20.49
C ALA A 9 38.94 14.05 20.03
N ALA A 10 38.00 13.62 20.89
CA ALA A 10 36.78 12.85 20.63
C ALA A 10 36.92 11.38 20.18
N LYS A 11 36.80 10.49 21.18
CA LYS A 11 36.40 9.09 20.99
C LYS A 11 35.03 9.02 20.30
N ARG A 12 35.03 8.34 19.17
CA ARG A 12 33.90 7.90 18.34
C ARG A 12 32.90 7.11 19.19
N GLN A 13 31.64 7.57 19.30
CA GLN A 13 30.59 6.86 20.03
C GLN A 13 29.46 6.40 19.09
N ARG A 14 29.14 5.10 19.21
CA ARG A 14 27.93 4.36 18.80
C ARG A 14 27.64 4.16 17.30
N SER A 15 28.07 3.00 16.79
CA SER A 15 27.37 2.30 15.71
C SER A 15 26.40 1.27 16.30
N ALA A 16 25.11 1.61 16.32
CA ALA A 16 24.03 0.64 16.45
C ALA A 16 23.19 0.74 15.17
N SER A 17 23.64 0.08 14.11
CA SER A 17 22.86 -0.09 12.89
C SER A 17 22.95 -1.57 12.51
N PRO A 18 21.81 -2.26 12.30
CA PRO A 18 21.80 -3.71 12.14
C PRO A 18 22.64 -4.10 10.93
N GLU A 19 23.64 -4.93 11.20
CA GLU A 19 24.72 -5.35 10.30
C GLU A 19 24.27 -6.23 9.12
N LEU A 20 22.96 -6.34 8.87
CA LEU A 20 22.38 -7.25 7.86
C LEU A 20 22.17 -6.61 6.48
N MET A 21 22.45 -5.32 6.29
CA MET A 21 22.18 -4.63 5.01
C MET A 21 23.44 -4.06 4.34
N ARG A 22 24.57 -4.80 4.42
CA ARG A 22 25.77 -4.45 3.65
C ARG A 22 26.40 -5.64 2.92
N CYS A 23 25.58 -6.48 2.28
CA CYS A 23 26.08 -7.47 1.32
C CYS A 23 26.29 -6.84 -0.06
N LYS A 24 27.47 -6.26 -0.26
CA LYS A 24 27.95 -5.79 -1.58
C LYS A 24 28.72 -6.89 -2.33
N ARG A 25 28.22 -8.14 -2.24
CA ARG A 25 28.62 -9.25 -3.10
C ARG A 25 27.40 -9.62 -3.93
N ARG A 26 27.51 -9.51 -5.25
CA ARG A 26 26.49 -9.98 -6.19
C ARG A 26 26.44 -11.51 -6.04
N LEU A 27 25.57 -12.02 -5.16
CA LEU A 27 25.39 -13.45 -4.96
C LEU A 27 24.88 -14.05 -6.26
N ASN A 28 25.69 -14.87 -6.92
CA ASN A 28 25.32 -15.59 -8.13
C ASN A 28 24.50 -16.83 -7.72
N PHE A 29 23.19 -16.69 -7.64
CA PHE A 29 22.27 -17.73 -7.15
C PHE A 29 22.10 -18.91 -8.12
N SER A 30 22.59 -18.76 -9.36
CA SER A 30 22.55 -19.77 -10.42
C SER A 30 23.29 -21.08 -10.09
N GLY A 31 24.14 -21.12 -9.06
CA GLY A 31 24.82 -22.34 -8.60
C GLY A 31 23.98 -23.21 -7.64
N PHE A 32 22.85 -22.73 -7.13
CA PHE A 32 22.04 -23.42 -6.12
C PHE A 32 20.74 -24.04 -6.68
N GLY A 33 20.59 -24.15 -8.00
CA GLY A 33 19.40 -24.73 -8.64
C GLY A 33 18.11 -23.89 -8.50
N TYR A 34 18.16 -22.81 -7.73
CA TYR A 34 17.08 -21.84 -7.62
C TYR A 34 17.26 -20.77 -8.71
N SER A 35 16.53 -20.90 -9.82
CA SER A 35 16.35 -19.78 -10.73
C SER A 35 15.65 -18.65 -10.00
N LEU A 36 16.35 -17.55 -9.70
CA LEU A 36 15.69 -16.34 -9.19
C LEU A 36 14.66 -15.90 -10.24
N PRO A 37 13.41 -15.58 -9.83
CA PRO A 37 12.45 -15.04 -10.77
C PRO A 37 13.06 -13.82 -11.44
N GLN A 38 13.09 -13.85 -12.77
CA GLN A 38 13.69 -12.80 -13.60
C GLN A 38 13.13 -11.45 -13.14
N GLN A 39 14.00 -10.59 -12.59
CA GLN A 39 13.57 -9.28 -12.11
C GLN A 39 13.00 -8.50 -13.29
N GLN A 40 11.70 -8.18 -13.20
CA GLN A 40 11.03 -7.37 -14.21
C GLN A 40 11.81 -6.06 -14.42
N PRO A 41 11.98 -5.59 -15.67
CA PRO A 41 12.69 -4.36 -15.95
C PRO A 41 12.17 -3.20 -15.08
N ALA A 42 13.06 -2.35 -14.55
CA ALA A 42 12.69 -1.31 -13.57
C ALA A 42 11.54 -0.39 -14.03
N ALA A 43 11.41 -0.15 -15.34
CA ALA A 43 10.28 0.58 -15.92
C ALA A 43 8.94 -0.15 -15.75
N VAL A 44 8.91 -1.47 -15.94
CA VAL A 44 7.74 -2.33 -15.74
C VAL A 44 7.35 -2.36 -14.26
N ALA A 45 8.33 -2.49 -13.36
CA ALA A 45 8.09 -2.44 -11.91
C ALA A 45 7.41 -1.12 -11.49
N ARG A 46 7.92 0.03 -11.95
CA ARG A 46 7.28 1.34 -11.69
C ARG A 46 5.88 1.45 -12.29
N ARG A 47 5.65 0.90 -13.48
CA ARG A 47 4.32 0.87 -14.10
C ARG A 47 3.32 0.06 -13.27
N ASN A 48 3.72 -1.13 -12.82
CA ASN A 48 2.86 -2.01 -12.02
C ASN A 48 2.52 -1.40 -10.66
N GLU A 49 3.49 -0.72 -10.03
CA GLU A 49 3.25 -0.02 -8.77
C GLU A 49 2.23 1.11 -8.92
N ARG A 50 2.28 1.86 -10.01
CA ARG A 50 1.25 2.87 -10.31
C ARG A 50 -0.14 2.25 -10.45
N GLU A 51 -0.25 1.13 -11.14
CA GLU A 51 -1.54 0.46 -11.31
C GLU A 51 -2.08 -0.12 -9.98
N ARG A 52 -1.20 -0.66 -9.13
CA ARG A 52 -1.59 -1.08 -7.77
C ARG A 52 -2.16 0.08 -6.96
N ASN A 53 -1.52 1.24 -7.00
CA ASN A 53 -2.00 2.43 -6.29
C ASN A 53 -3.33 2.96 -6.86
N ARG A 54 -3.49 2.95 -8.19
CA ARG A 54 -4.75 3.32 -8.83
C ARG A 54 -5.89 2.39 -8.40
N VAL A 55 -5.66 1.07 -8.43
CA VAL A 55 -6.66 0.06 -8.04
C VAL A 55 -6.97 0.14 -6.54
N LYS A 56 -5.98 0.43 -5.69
CA LYS A 56 -6.19 0.67 -4.26
C LYS A 56 -7.17 1.82 -4.03
N LEU A 57 -7.01 2.94 -4.75
CA LEU A 57 -7.92 4.08 -4.66
C LEU A 57 -9.35 3.71 -5.09
N VAL A 58 -9.49 2.97 -6.20
CA VAL A 58 -10.81 2.48 -6.66
C VAL A 58 -11.47 1.59 -5.61
N ASN A 59 -10.71 0.66 -5.00
CA ASN A 59 -11.25 -0.23 -3.98
C ASN A 59 -11.65 0.52 -2.70
N LEU A 60 -10.92 1.58 -2.33
CA LEU A 60 -11.32 2.46 -1.24
C LEU A 60 -12.64 3.17 -1.56
N GLY A 61 -12.81 3.69 -2.78
CA GLY A 61 -14.09 4.27 -3.22
C GLY A 61 -15.26 3.28 -3.12
N PHE A 62 -15.04 2.01 -3.48
CA PHE A 62 -16.04 0.95 -3.27
C PHE A 62 -16.34 0.67 -1.79
N ALA A 63 -15.35 0.81 -0.90
CA ALA A 63 -15.58 0.65 0.54
C ALA A 63 -16.44 1.79 1.08
N THR A 64 -16.09 3.03 0.75
CA THR A 64 -16.89 4.21 1.11
C THR A 64 -18.31 4.14 0.56
N LEU A 65 -18.48 3.71 -0.69
CA LEU A 65 -19.82 3.53 -1.25
C LEU A 65 -20.65 2.50 -0.46
N ARG A 66 -20.05 1.41 0.02
CA ARG A 66 -20.75 0.41 0.84
C ARG A 66 -21.28 1.00 2.15
N GLU A 67 -20.59 1.95 2.75
CA GLU A 67 -21.03 2.60 3.99
C GLU A 67 -22.33 3.41 3.78
N HIS A 68 -22.62 3.82 2.55
CA HIS A 68 -23.74 4.70 2.21
C HIS A 68 -24.91 3.99 1.53
N VAL A 69 -24.76 2.71 1.16
CA VAL A 69 -25.85 1.95 0.52
C VAL A 69 -26.55 1.05 1.55
N PRO A 70 -27.86 0.80 1.39
CA PRO A 70 -28.62 -0.10 2.24
C PRO A 70 -27.95 -1.47 2.32
N ASN A 71 -27.89 -2.05 3.52
CA ASN A 71 -27.22 -3.32 3.81
C ASN A 71 -25.69 -3.35 3.58
N GLY A 72 -25.09 -2.30 3.02
CA GLY A 72 -23.65 -2.27 2.73
C GLY A 72 -22.78 -2.05 3.97
N ALA A 73 -23.22 -1.20 4.91
CA ALA A 73 -22.52 -0.97 6.17
C ALA A 73 -22.55 -2.21 7.09
N ALA A 74 -23.67 -2.94 7.09
CA ALA A 74 -23.85 -4.16 7.88
C ALA A 74 -23.18 -5.39 7.24
N ASN A 75 -23.10 -5.43 5.91
CA ASN A 75 -22.60 -6.59 5.17
C ASN A 75 -21.28 -6.29 4.44
N LYS A 76 -20.18 -6.51 5.16
CA LYS A 76 -18.81 -6.38 4.62
C LYS A 76 -18.50 -7.28 3.40
N LYS A 77 -19.41 -8.20 3.02
CA LYS A 77 -19.25 -9.14 1.90
C LYS A 77 -19.92 -8.72 0.59
N MET A 78 -20.53 -7.54 0.49
CA MET A 78 -21.14 -7.09 -0.79
C MET A 78 -20.10 -6.99 -1.92
N SER A 79 -20.38 -7.66 -3.04
CA SER A 79 -19.55 -7.61 -4.25
C SER A 79 -19.63 -6.25 -4.94
N LYS A 80 -18.69 -5.96 -5.85
CA LYS A 80 -18.68 -4.69 -6.62
C LYS A 80 -19.98 -4.49 -7.41
N VAL A 81 -20.50 -5.55 -8.02
CA VAL A 81 -21.72 -5.48 -8.83
C VAL A 81 -22.94 -5.22 -7.93
N GLU A 82 -23.05 -5.93 -6.81
CA GLU A 82 -24.14 -5.72 -5.85
C GLU A 82 -24.11 -4.32 -5.25
N THR A 83 -22.92 -3.82 -4.87
CA THR A 83 -22.77 -2.45 -4.36
C THR A 83 -23.26 -1.42 -5.37
N LEU A 84 -22.93 -1.57 -6.66
CA LEU A 84 -23.38 -0.65 -7.71
C LEU A 84 -24.89 -0.73 -7.94
N ARG A 85 -25.46 -1.93 -7.98
CA ARG A 85 -26.91 -2.12 -8.15
C ARG A 85 -27.69 -1.49 -7.01
N SER A 86 -27.28 -1.78 -5.77
CA SER A 86 -27.90 -1.23 -4.56
C SER A 86 -27.79 0.30 -4.50
N ALA A 87 -26.66 0.88 -4.94
CA ALA A 87 -26.52 2.34 -5.00
C ALA A 87 -27.54 2.99 -5.95
N VAL A 88 -27.72 2.42 -7.15
CA VAL A 88 -28.68 2.94 -8.14
C VAL A 88 -30.11 2.83 -7.63
N GLU A 89 -30.47 1.68 -7.04
CA GLU A 89 -31.80 1.47 -6.45
C GLU A 89 -32.05 2.43 -5.28
N TYR A 90 -31.04 2.65 -4.44
CA TYR A 90 -31.19 3.54 -3.29
C TYR A 90 -31.40 5.00 -3.69
N ILE A 91 -30.64 5.49 -4.69
CA ILE A 91 -30.84 6.85 -5.23
C ILE A 91 -32.27 7.02 -5.75
N ARG A 92 -32.79 6.04 -6.50
CA ARG A 92 -34.17 6.09 -7.03
C ARG A 92 -35.21 6.12 -5.92
N ALA A 93 -35.04 5.29 -4.89
CA ALA A 93 -35.96 5.25 -3.76
C ALA A 93 -35.96 6.58 -2.98
N LEU A 94 -34.79 7.18 -2.77
CA LEU A 94 -34.67 8.50 -2.13
C LEU A 94 -35.32 9.60 -2.96
N GLN A 95 -35.18 9.57 -4.29
CA GLN A 95 -35.85 10.52 -5.19
C GLN A 95 -37.37 10.40 -5.10
N GLN A 96 -37.92 9.18 -5.14
CA GLN A 96 -39.36 8.95 -4.99
C GLN A 96 -39.90 9.45 -3.65
N LEU A 97 -39.18 9.22 -2.57
CA LEU A 97 -39.59 9.68 -1.23
C LEU A 97 -39.66 11.22 -1.15
N LEU A 98 -38.73 11.92 -1.80
CA LEU A 98 -38.76 13.38 -1.87
C LEU A 98 -39.93 13.88 -2.71
N ASP A 99 -40.14 13.29 -3.89
CA ASP A 99 -41.24 13.67 -4.80
C ASP A 99 -42.62 13.45 -4.15
N GLU A 100 -42.78 12.40 -3.33
CA GLU A 100 -44.01 12.12 -2.58
C GLU A 100 -44.28 13.12 -1.45
N HIS A 101 -43.24 13.71 -0.86
CA HIS A 101 -43.36 14.64 0.28
C HIS A 101 -43.43 16.11 -0.14
N ASP A 102 -42.95 16.44 -1.35
CA ASP A 102 -43.06 17.77 -1.96
C ASP A 102 -44.38 17.99 -2.74
N ALA A 103 -45.20 16.93 -2.88
CA ALA A 103 -46.52 16.94 -3.53
C ALA A 103 -47.67 17.14 -2.53
#